data_AF-A0A961EKY5-F1
#
_entry.id   AF-A0A961EKY5-F1
#
_cell.length_a   1.000
_cell.length_b   1.000
_cell.length_c   1.000
_cell.angle_alpha   90.00
_cell.angle_beta   90.00
_cell.angle_gamma   90.00
#
_symmetry.space_group_name_H-M   'P 1'
#
loop_
_entity.id
_entity.type
_entity.pdbx_description
1 polymer ?
#
loop_
_entity_poly.entity_id
_entity_poly.type
_entity_poly.pdbx_seq_one_letter_code
_entity_poly.pdbx_strand_id
1 'polypeptide(L)'
;RKRKEKALRKLETMEANLTRVADLTSEIRRQLGPLGRQAEAARKAAVIQAEARDARLRLLADELAQLTSAMEQEAADETELLRRRAEVESALATARAAVADSEQQLAAGGPVLAAERERWIALRTTAERLQSVHSLAEERLRLLRADDEDETTTGRDPEELLAQAQQAREQERALLAEVAAAKDALVIARDAREAAEGDAAAEQRRVAAHARAVADRREGLAKLAGQVGARRSRLEAAEAEIGRLTEAAAASLARAIAADQEFAALEGSIADEEEGEEGLDAAYEAAAQRQEAARADLDRWVEEERTADRERTALTARLDALRLGLRRKDGAATLLGSEEVATSGTLAQSLRVAPGDEVAIAAALGYAAEAVTVADLTAASAAVAHLRDQEGGRATILVQGAPAPADPAPALPAGARWARASVTVPDALDGALTRLLDGVVLVADDAAARALVEQSGDLTAVTPAGDVVTAAYVRGGSADAPSLIETQAAVDETEAELRSAATRLDQARFHVAGARTALEQATAAADGHLERLHESDARMAAVAEQLGSLGSASRAARAEVERLERAREQAAAAMADDQAALAELTARFEAASAEPEESEEDFPDRT
;
A
#
# COMPACT_ATOMS: atom_id res chain seq x y z
N ARG A 1 -18.44 31.38 80.70
CA ARG A 1 -18.78 31.93 79.36
C ARG A 1 -17.54 32.39 78.56
N LYS A 2 -16.67 33.28 79.06
CA LYS A 2 -15.45 33.74 78.34
C LYS A 2 -14.43 32.65 77.89
N ARG A 3 -14.44 31.46 78.49
CA ARG A 3 -13.55 30.35 78.09
C ARG A 3 -13.98 29.63 76.79
N LYS A 4 -15.28 29.64 76.45
CA LYS A 4 -15.82 28.93 75.27
C LYS A 4 -15.55 29.67 73.95
N GLU A 5 -15.68 30.99 73.98
CA GLU A 5 -15.45 31.86 72.81
C GLU A 5 -13.96 31.92 72.43
N LYS A 6 -13.06 31.94 73.43
CA LYS A 6 -11.62 31.81 73.22
C LYS A 6 -11.24 30.44 72.63
N ALA A 7 -11.98 29.38 72.95
CA ALA A 7 -11.78 28.06 72.38
C ALA A 7 -12.28 27.98 70.93
N LEU A 8 -13.44 28.59 70.61
CA LEU A 8 -13.98 28.64 69.24
C LEU A 8 -13.11 29.45 68.28
N ARG A 9 -12.64 30.65 68.67
CA ARG A 9 -11.66 31.39 67.86
C ARG A 9 -10.35 30.63 67.66
N LYS A 10 -9.93 29.86 68.66
CA LYS A 10 -8.74 29.00 68.56
C LYS A 10 -8.99 27.82 67.61
N LEU A 11 -10.21 27.28 67.57
CA LEU A 11 -10.62 26.26 66.61
C LEU A 11 -10.66 26.81 65.17
N GLU A 12 -11.28 27.96 64.92
CA GLU A 12 -11.27 28.61 63.58
C GLU A 12 -9.84 28.96 63.14
N THR A 13 -9.00 29.46 64.05
CA THR A 13 -7.59 29.72 63.73
C THR A 13 -6.83 28.42 63.44
N MET A 14 -7.15 27.32 64.14
CA MET A 14 -6.60 26.00 63.83
C MET A 14 -7.13 25.46 62.50
N GLU A 15 -8.38 25.70 62.16
CA GLU A 15 -9.00 25.28 60.91
C GLU A 15 -8.38 26.03 59.72
N ALA A 16 -8.23 27.36 59.80
CA ALA A 16 -7.53 28.15 58.79
C ALA A 16 -6.04 27.76 58.67
N ASN A 17 -5.38 27.47 59.80
CA ASN A 17 -4.02 26.94 59.77
C ASN A 17 -3.96 25.54 59.13
N LEU A 18 -4.96 24.68 59.35
CA LEU A 18 -5.07 23.36 58.72
C LEU A 18 -5.31 23.49 57.21
N THR A 19 -6.16 24.42 56.77
CA THR A 19 -6.35 24.69 55.32
C THR A 19 -5.06 25.21 54.69
N ARG A 20 -4.35 26.13 55.35
CA ARG A 20 -3.06 26.64 54.85
C ARG A 20 -1.98 25.56 54.81
N VAL A 21 -1.95 24.66 55.79
CA VAL A 21 -1.09 23.49 55.78
C VAL A 21 -1.48 22.53 54.67
N ALA A 22 -2.78 22.35 54.39
CA ALA A 22 -3.29 21.53 53.30
C ALA A 22 -2.88 22.09 51.92
N ASP A 23 -2.97 23.40 51.73
CA ASP A 23 -2.56 24.07 50.49
C ASP A 23 -1.03 24.03 50.30
N LEU A 24 -0.26 24.31 51.37
CA LEU A 24 1.20 24.14 51.34
C LEU A 24 1.61 22.69 51.07
N THR A 25 0.90 21.71 51.64
CA THR A 25 1.17 20.30 51.32
C THR A 25 0.78 19.95 49.90
N SER A 26 -0.26 20.55 49.33
CA SER A 26 -0.64 20.37 47.93
C SER A 26 0.38 20.99 46.97
N GLU A 27 0.83 22.22 47.23
CA GLU A 27 1.84 22.92 46.43
C GLU A 27 3.21 22.22 46.53
N ILE A 28 3.61 21.79 47.73
CA ILE A 28 4.82 20.98 47.93
C ILE A 28 4.70 19.64 47.18
N ARG A 29 3.54 18.97 47.21
CA ARG A 29 3.32 17.72 46.46
C ARG A 29 3.37 17.96 44.94
N ARG A 30 2.89 19.11 44.46
CA ARG A 30 2.98 19.52 43.04
C ARG A 30 4.43 19.81 42.62
N GLN A 31 5.22 20.43 43.49
CA GLN A 31 6.65 20.70 43.25
C GLN A 31 7.51 19.42 43.37
N LEU A 32 7.18 18.52 44.30
CA LEU A 32 7.90 17.26 44.51
C LEU A 32 7.59 16.20 43.45
N GLY A 33 6.45 16.26 42.75
CA GLY A 33 6.12 15.30 41.68
C GLY A 33 7.14 15.27 40.53
N PRO A 34 7.48 16.42 39.91
CA PRO A 34 8.54 16.51 38.91
C PRO A 34 9.92 16.10 39.45
N LEU A 35 10.27 16.51 40.67
CA LEU A 35 11.54 16.12 41.34
C LEU A 35 11.59 14.61 41.62
N GLY A 36 10.48 13.98 41.98
CA GLY A 36 10.35 12.53 42.16
C GLY A 36 10.56 11.77 40.85
N ARG A 37 9.95 12.25 39.75
CA ARG A 37 10.17 11.70 38.41
C ARG A 37 11.62 11.87 37.95
N GLN A 38 12.25 13.00 38.23
CA GLN A 38 13.67 13.23 37.94
C GLN A 38 14.58 12.31 38.76
N ALA A 39 14.29 12.12 40.06
CA ALA A 39 15.03 11.22 40.92
C ALA A 39 14.88 9.75 40.49
N GLU A 40 13.68 9.34 40.06
CA GLU A 40 13.43 8.00 39.52
C GLU A 40 14.16 7.78 38.18
N ALA A 41 14.13 8.76 37.28
CA ALA A 41 14.87 8.73 36.03
C ALA A 41 16.39 8.67 36.27
N ALA A 42 16.91 9.45 37.22
CA ALA A 42 18.32 9.42 37.60
C ALA A 42 18.73 8.06 38.20
N ARG A 43 17.87 7.44 39.01
CA ARG A 43 18.10 6.08 39.54
C ARG A 43 18.12 5.04 38.42
N LYS A 44 17.16 5.10 37.48
CA LYS A 44 17.13 4.21 36.30
C LYS A 44 18.36 4.40 35.43
N ALA A 45 18.76 5.64 35.16
CA ALA A 45 19.98 5.95 34.41
C ALA A 45 21.25 5.43 35.11
N ALA A 46 21.34 5.55 36.44
CA ALA A 46 22.46 5.01 37.21
C ALA A 46 22.53 3.48 37.15
N VAL A 47 21.38 2.78 37.19
CA VAL A 47 21.32 1.32 37.03
C VAL A 47 21.76 0.92 35.62
N ILE A 48 21.20 1.55 34.58
CA ILE A 48 21.59 1.28 33.19
C ILE A 48 23.09 1.55 32.98
N GLN A 49 23.64 2.61 33.58
CA GLN A 49 25.06 2.92 33.48
C GLN A 49 25.93 1.89 34.21
N ALA A 50 25.47 1.35 35.35
CA ALA A 50 26.16 0.28 36.06
C ALA A 50 26.13 -1.03 35.25
N GLU A 51 24.98 -1.39 34.68
CA GLU A 51 24.83 -2.57 33.82
C GLU A 51 25.67 -2.45 32.54
N ALA A 52 25.69 -1.28 31.89
CA ALA A 52 26.54 -1.04 30.73
C ALA A 52 28.03 -1.12 31.05
N ARG A 53 28.45 -0.66 32.24
CA ARG A 53 29.83 -0.82 32.72
C ARG A 53 30.17 -2.28 33.00
N ASP A 54 29.27 -3.02 33.64
CA ASP A 54 29.46 -4.45 33.92
C ASP A 54 29.56 -5.27 32.63
N ALA A 55 28.64 -5.05 31.68
CA ALA A 55 28.69 -5.69 30.36
C ALA A 55 30.01 -5.37 29.63
N ARG A 56 30.46 -4.11 29.66
CA ARG A 56 31.74 -3.72 29.06
C ARG A 56 32.93 -4.39 29.75
N LEU A 57 32.93 -4.49 31.07
CA LEU A 57 34.00 -5.17 31.81
C LEU A 57 34.03 -6.68 31.52
N ARG A 58 32.87 -7.31 31.33
CA ARG A 58 32.79 -8.72 30.93
C ARG A 58 33.33 -8.95 29.53
N LEU A 59 33.00 -8.09 28.57
CA LEU A 59 33.57 -8.16 27.21
C LEU A 59 35.09 -7.98 27.23
N LEU A 60 35.59 -6.99 27.97
CA LEU A 60 37.04 -6.79 28.11
C LEU A 60 37.73 -7.96 28.83
N ALA A 61 37.07 -8.60 29.78
CA ALA A 61 37.59 -9.79 30.45
C ALA A 61 37.65 -11.00 29.51
N ASP A 62 36.64 -11.18 28.66
CA ASP A 62 36.63 -12.21 27.63
C ASP A 62 37.70 -11.95 26.57
N GLU A 63 37.82 -10.72 26.07
CA GLU A 63 38.90 -10.30 25.16
C GLU A 63 40.29 -10.55 25.77
N LEU A 64 40.49 -10.19 27.06
CA LEU A 64 41.75 -10.45 27.75
C LEU A 64 42.01 -11.96 27.89
N ALA A 65 41.00 -12.76 28.20
CA ALA A 65 41.14 -14.21 28.30
C ALA A 65 41.51 -14.84 26.95
N GLN A 66 40.87 -14.40 25.86
CA GLN A 66 41.18 -14.84 24.51
C GLN A 66 42.61 -14.45 24.09
N LEU A 67 43.02 -13.19 24.33
CA LEU A 67 44.37 -12.72 24.02
C LEU A 67 45.44 -13.44 24.84
N THR A 68 45.15 -13.72 26.12
CA THR A 68 46.07 -14.48 26.98
C THR A 68 46.21 -15.92 26.49
N SER A 69 45.11 -16.57 26.15
CA SER A 69 45.14 -17.92 25.58
C SER A 69 45.88 -17.99 24.25
N ALA A 70 45.71 -16.98 23.38
CA ALA A 70 46.44 -16.89 22.11
C ALA A 70 47.94 -16.71 22.35
N MET A 71 48.33 -15.83 23.28
CA MET A 71 49.73 -15.63 23.66
C MET A 71 50.35 -16.90 24.25
N GLU A 72 49.63 -17.65 25.09
CA GLU A 72 50.10 -18.92 25.65
C GLU A 72 50.29 -19.99 24.57
N GLN A 73 49.39 -20.04 23.58
CA GLN A 73 49.53 -20.92 22.41
C GLN A 73 50.75 -20.53 21.56
N GLU A 74 50.92 -19.25 21.24
CA GLU A 74 52.07 -18.75 20.49
C GLU A 74 53.40 -19.04 21.21
N ALA A 75 53.44 -18.86 22.54
CA ALA A 75 54.61 -19.19 23.34
C ALA A 75 54.90 -20.71 23.33
N ALA A 76 53.87 -21.55 23.39
CA ALA A 76 54.03 -23.00 23.28
C ALA A 76 54.58 -23.39 21.88
N ASP A 77 54.02 -22.81 20.82
CA ASP A 77 54.46 -23.03 19.45
C ASP A 77 55.91 -22.56 19.23
N GLU A 78 56.29 -21.40 19.78
CA GLU A 78 57.67 -20.90 19.73
C GLU A 78 58.63 -21.85 20.45
N THR A 79 58.27 -22.35 21.64
CA THR A 79 59.11 -23.31 22.36
C THR A 79 59.29 -24.62 21.60
N GLU A 80 58.24 -25.13 20.94
CA GLU A 80 58.32 -26.33 20.11
C GLU A 80 59.18 -26.10 18.85
N LEU A 81 59.07 -24.92 18.23
CA LEU A 81 59.92 -24.54 17.10
C LEU A 81 61.39 -24.45 17.50
N LEU A 82 61.70 -23.85 18.65
CA LEU A 82 63.07 -23.78 19.18
C LEU A 82 63.63 -25.17 19.51
N ARG A 83 62.80 -26.07 20.07
CA ARG A 83 63.17 -27.47 20.31
C ARG A 83 63.53 -28.19 19.02
N ARG A 84 62.66 -28.12 18.00
CA ARG A 84 62.90 -28.70 16.67
C ARG A 84 64.13 -28.13 16.00
N ARG A 85 64.36 -26.82 16.12
CA ARG A 85 65.56 -26.16 15.60
C ARG A 85 66.82 -26.73 16.25
N ALA A 86 66.85 -26.89 17.57
CA ALA A 86 67.98 -27.46 18.28
C ALA A 86 68.26 -28.92 17.86
N GLU A 87 67.20 -29.73 17.68
CA GLU A 87 67.33 -31.10 17.16
C GLU A 87 67.96 -31.14 15.77
N VAL A 88 67.48 -30.28 14.86
CA VAL A 88 68.02 -30.18 13.49
C VAL A 88 69.46 -29.67 13.49
N GLU A 89 69.79 -28.68 14.32
CA GLU A 89 71.16 -28.16 14.45
C GLU A 89 72.13 -29.24 14.99
N SER A 90 71.68 -30.07 15.94
CA SER A 90 72.45 -31.22 16.47
C SER A 90 72.64 -32.32 15.42
N ALA A 91 71.59 -32.67 14.68
CA ALA A 91 71.67 -33.64 13.59
C ALA A 91 72.63 -33.15 12.49
N LEU A 92 72.58 -31.86 12.14
CA LEU A 92 73.49 -31.24 11.18
C LEU A 92 74.95 -31.26 11.66
N ALA A 93 75.19 -30.98 12.94
CA ALA A 93 76.54 -31.05 13.52
C ALA A 93 77.10 -32.48 13.46
N THR A 94 76.27 -33.47 13.78
CA THR A 94 76.63 -34.90 13.71
C THR A 94 76.96 -35.32 12.28
N ALA A 95 76.11 -34.96 11.31
CA ALA A 95 76.34 -35.25 9.90
C ALA A 95 77.63 -34.59 9.38
N ARG A 96 77.91 -33.33 9.77
CA ARG A 96 79.15 -32.64 9.39
C ARG A 96 80.40 -33.30 9.97
N ALA A 97 80.32 -33.79 11.20
CA ALA A 97 81.42 -34.54 11.82
C ALA A 97 81.70 -35.86 11.07
N ALA A 98 80.64 -36.59 10.69
CA ALA A 98 80.78 -37.83 9.92
C ALA A 98 81.38 -37.58 8.51
N VAL A 99 81.00 -36.48 7.85
CA VAL A 99 81.60 -36.07 6.57
C VAL A 99 83.08 -35.75 6.76
N ALA A 100 83.44 -34.97 7.78
CA ALA A 100 84.84 -34.60 8.05
C ALA A 100 85.71 -35.83 8.36
N ASP A 101 85.18 -36.79 9.13
CA ASP A 101 85.88 -38.05 9.39
C ASP A 101 86.10 -38.86 8.10
N SER A 102 85.06 -38.97 7.26
CA SER A 102 85.16 -39.64 5.96
C SER A 102 86.16 -38.97 5.02
N GLU A 103 86.20 -37.63 4.98
CA GLU A 103 87.19 -36.86 4.21
C GLU A 103 88.62 -37.09 4.73
N GLN A 104 88.79 -37.19 6.05
CA GLN A 104 90.08 -37.51 6.67
C GLN A 104 90.54 -38.94 6.32
N GLN A 105 89.64 -39.91 6.35
CA GLN A 105 89.93 -41.29 5.93
C GLN A 105 90.33 -41.34 4.44
N LEU A 106 89.62 -40.61 3.59
CA LEU A 106 89.95 -40.51 2.16
C LEU A 106 91.32 -39.85 1.94
N ALA A 107 91.62 -38.77 2.66
CA ALA A 107 92.91 -38.09 2.60
C ALA A 107 94.06 -39.01 3.07
N ALA A 108 93.83 -39.86 4.07
CA ALA A 108 94.79 -40.86 4.54
C ALA A 108 95.00 -42.01 3.52
N GLY A 109 93.96 -42.39 2.77
CA GLY A 109 94.04 -43.42 1.72
C GLY A 109 94.86 -43.00 0.50
N GLY A 110 94.90 -41.70 0.17
CA GLY A 110 95.60 -41.16 -0.99
C GLY A 110 97.11 -41.50 -1.04
N PRO A 111 97.90 -41.20 0.01
CA PRO A 111 99.31 -41.56 0.08
C PRO A 111 99.59 -43.07 0.01
N VAL A 112 98.74 -43.89 0.62
CA VAL A 112 98.85 -45.37 0.57
C VAL A 112 98.67 -45.84 -0.87
N LEU A 113 97.62 -45.36 -1.56
CA LEU A 113 97.37 -45.68 -2.95
C LEU A 113 98.52 -45.22 -3.87
N ALA A 114 99.10 -44.05 -3.61
CA ALA A 114 100.25 -43.54 -4.35
C ALA A 114 101.48 -44.44 -4.17
N ALA A 115 101.76 -44.88 -2.94
CA ALA A 115 102.87 -45.79 -2.64
C ALA A 115 102.68 -47.16 -3.31
N GLU A 116 101.47 -47.74 -3.27
CA GLU A 116 101.20 -49.00 -3.97
C GLU A 116 101.31 -48.85 -5.49
N ARG A 117 100.90 -47.72 -6.06
CA ARG A 117 101.11 -47.42 -7.49
C ARG A 117 102.58 -47.32 -7.85
N GLU A 118 103.40 -46.66 -7.03
CA GLU A 118 104.84 -46.55 -7.27
C GLU A 118 105.52 -47.92 -7.20
N ARG A 119 105.15 -48.77 -6.22
CA ARG A 119 105.60 -50.17 -6.15
C ARG A 119 105.20 -50.96 -7.38
N TRP A 120 103.96 -50.81 -7.86
CA TRP A 120 103.48 -51.47 -9.06
C TRP A 120 104.27 -51.05 -10.31
N ILE A 121 104.54 -49.74 -10.48
CA ILE A 121 105.38 -49.24 -11.58
C ILE A 121 106.79 -49.83 -11.48
N ALA A 122 107.40 -49.82 -10.29
CA ALA A 122 108.75 -50.36 -10.08
C ALA A 122 108.83 -51.87 -10.39
N LEU A 123 107.84 -52.65 -9.95
CA LEU A 123 107.73 -54.08 -10.28
C LEU A 123 107.57 -54.29 -11.79
N ARG A 124 106.74 -53.48 -12.44
CA ARG A 124 106.53 -53.54 -13.89
C ARG A 124 107.81 -53.20 -14.67
N THR A 125 108.52 -52.13 -14.30
CA THR A 125 109.81 -51.79 -14.93
C THR A 125 110.86 -52.88 -14.72
N THR A 126 110.84 -53.54 -13.55
CA THR A 126 111.72 -54.70 -13.29
C THR A 126 111.36 -55.87 -14.20
N ALA A 127 110.07 -56.17 -14.37
CA ALA A 127 109.60 -57.20 -15.30
C ALA A 127 109.98 -56.88 -16.76
N GLU A 128 109.78 -55.64 -17.22
CA GLU A 128 110.17 -55.18 -18.56
C GLU A 128 111.70 -55.28 -18.78
N ARG A 129 112.51 -54.94 -17.77
CA ARG A 129 113.97 -55.13 -17.80
C ARG A 129 114.34 -56.59 -17.92
N LEU A 130 113.78 -57.47 -17.09
CA LEU A 130 114.03 -58.90 -17.15
C LEU A 130 113.66 -59.47 -18.52
N GLN A 131 112.56 -58.99 -19.12
CA GLN A 131 112.14 -59.41 -20.45
C GLN A 131 113.10 -58.89 -21.55
N SER A 132 113.61 -57.67 -21.44
CA SER A 132 114.63 -57.16 -22.38
C SER A 132 115.95 -57.92 -22.27
N VAL A 133 116.36 -58.30 -21.06
CA VAL A 133 117.55 -59.15 -20.82
C VAL A 133 117.32 -60.53 -21.41
N HIS A 134 116.13 -61.10 -21.24
CA HIS A 134 115.75 -62.37 -21.84
C HIS A 134 115.83 -62.31 -23.38
N SER A 135 115.27 -61.27 -24.02
CA SER A 135 115.37 -61.09 -25.48
C SER A 135 116.82 -60.91 -25.97
N LEU A 136 117.66 -60.16 -25.24
CA LEU A 136 119.07 -60.02 -25.57
C LEU A 136 119.84 -61.34 -25.42
N ALA A 137 119.51 -62.13 -24.39
CA ALA A 137 120.08 -63.46 -24.21
C ALA A 137 119.66 -64.40 -25.34
N GLU A 138 118.40 -64.36 -25.78
CA GLU A 138 117.93 -65.10 -26.96
C GLU A 138 118.61 -64.65 -28.25
N GLU A 139 118.85 -63.35 -28.43
CA GLU A 139 119.52 -62.82 -29.62
C GLU A 139 121.01 -63.18 -29.63
N ARG A 140 121.70 -63.15 -28.48
CA ARG A 140 123.05 -63.71 -28.34
C ARG A 140 123.09 -65.21 -28.62
N LEU A 141 122.13 -65.97 -28.12
CA LEU A 141 122.01 -67.40 -28.43
C LEU A 141 121.78 -67.61 -29.93
N ARG A 142 121.04 -66.71 -30.59
CA ARG A 142 120.79 -66.74 -32.03
C ARG A 142 122.04 -66.38 -32.85
N LEU A 143 122.83 -65.39 -32.41
CA LEU A 143 124.10 -65.00 -33.02
C LEU A 143 125.19 -66.08 -32.82
N LEU A 144 125.26 -66.68 -31.63
CA LEU A 144 126.11 -67.86 -31.36
C LEU A 144 125.73 -69.04 -32.26
N ARG A 145 124.44 -69.23 -32.55
CA ARG A 145 123.96 -70.22 -33.52
C ARG A 145 124.15 -69.82 -34.98
N ALA A 146 124.44 -68.55 -35.26
CA ALA A 146 124.65 -68.02 -36.61
C ALA A 146 126.14 -67.94 -37.01
N ASP A 147 127.06 -68.03 -36.05
CA ASP A 147 128.52 -68.06 -36.26
C ASP A 147 129.11 -69.50 -36.34
N ASP A 148 128.28 -70.55 -36.34
CA ASP A 148 128.71 -71.98 -36.30
C ASP A 148 128.78 -72.67 -37.70
N GLU A 149 128.75 -71.90 -38.81
CA GLU A 149 129.14 -72.31 -40.17
C GLU A 149 130.22 -71.30 -40.64
N ASP A 150 131.54 -71.51 -40.69
CA ASP A 150 132.37 -72.72 -40.83
C ASP A 150 133.75 -72.55 -40.16
N GLU A 151 134.17 -73.64 -39.50
CA GLU A 151 135.53 -74.16 -39.29
C GLU A 151 136.62 -73.40 -38.49
N THR A 152 136.96 -74.03 -37.34
CA THR A 152 138.27 -74.05 -36.64
C THR A 152 138.72 -72.72 -36.02
N THR A 153 138.93 -72.59 -34.71
CA THR A 153 140.05 -73.18 -33.96
C THR A 153 139.87 -72.88 -32.46
N THR A 154 140.10 -73.89 -31.61
CA THR A 154 140.53 -73.78 -30.19
C THR A 154 139.91 -72.64 -29.35
N GLY A 155 138.83 -72.92 -28.62
CA GLY A 155 138.31 -71.97 -27.65
C GLY A 155 137.24 -72.53 -26.71
N ARG A 156 137.57 -72.48 -25.41
CA ARG A 156 136.74 -72.66 -24.20
C ARG A 156 136.58 -74.08 -23.66
N ASP A 157 136.89 -74.19 -22.38
CA ASP A 157 136.91 -75.41 -21.58
C ASP A 157 135.47 -75.94 -21.45
N PRO A 158 135.19 -77.20 -21.82
CA PRO A 158 133.87 -77.81 -21.68
C PRO A 158 133.28 -77.67 -20.26
N GLU A 159 134.14 -77.61 -19.24
CA GLU A 159 133.70 -77.47 -17.84
C GLU A 159 133.08 -76.09 -17.54
N GLU A 160 133.61 -75.00 -18.11
CA GLU A 160 133.06 -73.64 -17.89
C GLU A 160 131.69 -73.46 -18.56
N LEU A 161 131.50 -74.02 -19.75
CA LEU A 161 130.21 -73.98 -20.46
C LEU A 161 129.15 -74.82 -19.74
N LEU A 162 129.53 -75.96 -19.17
CA LEU A 162 128.64 -76.78 -18.35
C LEU A 162 128.27 -76.06 -17.04
N ALA A 163 129.21 -75.38 -16.39
CA ALA A 163 128.94 -74.58 -15.18
C ALA A 163 127.99 -73.40 -15.46
N GLN A 164 128.17 -72.67 -16.57
CA GLN A 164 127.27 -71.59 -16.97
C GLN A 164 125.87 -72.10 -17.35
N ALA A 165 125.79 -73.22 -18.07
CA ALA A 165 124.50 -73.85 -18.38
C ALA A 165 123.77 -74.31 -17.11
N GLN A 166 124.50 -74.79 -16.10
CA GLN A 166 123.93 -75.17 -14.81
C GLN A 166 123.43 -73.95 -14.03
N GLN A 167 124.22 -72.87 -13.97
CA GLN A 167 123.81 -71.61 -13.34
C GLN A 167 122.58 -70.99 -14.02
N ALA A 168 122.52 -70.99 -15.35
CA ALA A 168 121.37 -70.50 -16.10
C ALA A 168 120.11 -71.35 -15.85
N ARG A 169 120.24 -72.68 -15.74
CA ARG A 169 119.13 -73.59 -15.37
C ARG A 169 118.65 -73.36 -13.94
N GLU A 170 119.55 -73.03 -13.01
CA GLU A 170 119.17 -72.67 -11.64
C GLU A 170 118.41 -71.34 -11.59
N GLN A 171 118.86 -70.34 -12.34
CA GLN A 171 118.16 -69.05 -12.47
C GLN A 171 116.79 -69.18 -13.16
N GLU A 172 116.69 -69.98 -14.23
CA GLU A 172 115.42 -70.29 -14.89
C GLU A 172 114.44 -70.96 -13.91
N ARG A 173 114.91 -71.94 -13.12
CA ARG A 173 114.09 -72.56 -12.07
C ARG A 173 113.61 -71.56 -11.03
N ALA A 174 114.48 -70.64 -10.60
CA ALA A 174 114.11 -69.60 -9.63
C ALA A 174 113.05 -68.63 -10.19
N LEU A 175 113.24 -68.14 -11.42
CA LEU A 175 112.27 -67.27 -12.09
C LEU A 175 110.93 -67.97 -12.37
N LEU A 176 110.95 -69.25 -12.75
CA LEU A 176 109.73 -70.04 -12.91
C LEU A 176 108.97 -70.20 -11.58
N ALA A 177 109.69 -70.36 -10.47
CA ALA A 177 109.08 -70.40 -9.14
C ALA A 177 108.49 -69.03 -8.73
N GLU A 178 109.16 -67.92 -9.04
CA GLU A 178 108.63 -66.57 -8.81
C GLU A 178 107.39 -66.28 -9.66
N VAL A 179 107.38 -66.67 -10.94
CA VAL A 179 106.21 -66.54 -11.82
C VAL A 179 105.05 -67.38 -11.32
N ALA A 180 105.31 -68.61 -10.83
CA ALA A 180 104.27 -69.44 -10.23
C ALA A 180 103.68 -68.77 -8.98
N ALA A 181 104.52 -68.29 -8.06
CA ALA A 181 104.09 -67.58 -6.86
C ALA A 181 103.30 -66.29 -7.18
N ALA A 182 103.74 -65.51 -8.18
CA ALA A 182 103.04 -64.30 -8.62
C ALA A 182 101.69 -64.61 -9.28
N LYS A 183 101.58 -65.71 -10.03
CA LYS A 183 100.30 -66.19 -10.59
C LYS A 183 99.34 -66.61 -9.49
N ASP A 184 99.82 -67.35 -8.49
CA ASP A 184 98.98 -67.76 -7.35
C ASP A 184 98.53 -66.53 -6.54
N ALA A 185 99.42 -65.57 -6.29
CA ALA A 185 99.07 -64.32 -5.63
C ALA A 185 98.07 -63.47 -6.42
N LEU A 186 98.18 -63.44 -7.76
CA LEU A 186 97.23 -62.76 -8.63
C LEU A 186 95.84 -63.41 -8.59
N VAL A 187 95.78 -64.74 -8.59
CA VAL A 187 94.51 -65.49 -8.46
C VAL A 187 93.87 -65.15 -7.11
N ILE A 188 94.61 -65.22 -6.00
CA ILE A 188 94.11 -64.87 -4.66
C ILE A 188 93.59 -63.42 -4.63
N ALA A 189 94.35 -62.46 -5.18
CA ALA A 189 93.94 -61.06 -5.19
C ALA A 189 92.72 -60.80 -6.09
N ARG A 190 92.59 -61.51 -7.21
CA ARG A 190 91.42 -61.45 -8.09
C ARG A 190 90.19 -62.00 -7.38
N ASP A 191 90.29 -63.17 -6.77
CA ASP A 191 89.18 -63.81 -6.08
C ASP A 191 88.71 -62.95 -4.89
N ALA A 192 89.66 -62.38 -4.12
CA ALA A 192 89.36 -61.43 -3.04
C ALA A 192 88.67 -60.15 -3.56
N ARG A 193 89.11 -59.61 -4.71
CA ARG A 193 88.44 -58.46 -5.34
C ARG A 193 87.04 -58.83 -5.82
N GLU A 194 86.86 -59.94 -6.51
CA GLU A 194 85.55 -60.38 -7.02
C GLU A 194 84.56 -60.64 -5.87
N ALA A 195 85.03 -61.21 -4.75
CA ALA A 195 84.24 -61.35 -3.52
C ALA A 195 83.84 -59.99 -2.93
N ALA A 196 84.79 -59.07 -2.73
CA ALA A 196 84.51 -57.74 -2.19
C ALA A 196 83.59 -56.89 -3.09
N GLU A 197 83.73 -57.00 -4.42
CA GLU A 197 82.81 -56.38 -5.38
C GLU A 197 81.41 -56.99 -5.32
N GLY A 198 81.33 -58.32 -5.11
CA GLY A 198 80.06 -59.03 -4.89
C GLY A 198 79.33 -58.55 -3.64
N ASP A 199 80.05 -58.44 -2.51
CA ASP A 199 79.50 -57.96 -1.23
C ASP A 199 79.08 -56.49 -1.31
N ALA A 200 79.91 -55.63 -1.90
CA ALA A 200 79.57 -54.22 -2.12
C ALA A 200 78.33 -54.06 -3.02
N ALA A 201 78.21 -54.86 -4.10
CA ALA A 201 77.04 -54.84 -4.97
C ALA A 201 75.77 -55.36 -4.27
N ALA A 202 75.91 -56.34 -3.37
CA ALA A 202 74.80 -56.83 -2.54
C ALA A 202 74.32 -55.75 -1.56
N GLU A 203 75.25 -55.09 -0.88
CA GLU A 203 74.92 -54.02 0.07
C GLU A 203 74.34 -52.78 -0.63
N GLN A 204 74.88 -52.38 -1.78
CA GLN A 204 74.30 -51.32 -2.60
C GLN A 204 72.85 -51.63 -3.02
N ARG A 205 72.55 -52.90 -3.37
CA ARG A 205 71.16 -53.31 -3.66
C ARG A 205 70.28 -53.26 -2.42
N ARG A 206 70.78 -53.66 -1.25
CA ARG A 206 70.05 -53.61 0.03
C ARG A 206 69.69 -52.16 0.39
N VAL A 207 70.68 -51.26 0.40
CA VAL A 207 70.50 -49.82 0.66
C VAL A 207 69.55 -49.18 -0.35
N ALA A 208 69.68 -49.50 -1.65
CA ALA A 208 68.79 -48.97 -2.68
C ALA A 208 67.34 -49.47 -2.53
N ALA A 209 67.12 -50.71 -2.10
CA ALA A 209 65.79 -51.24 -1.80
C ALA A 209 65.18 -50.52 -0.59
N HIS A 210 65.96 -50.29 0.46
CA HIS A 210 65.51 -49.57 1.65
C HIS A 210 65.17 -48.11 1.36
N ALA A 211 66.02 -47.42 0.59
CA ALA A 211 65.76 -46.06 0.15
C ALA A 211 64.47 -45.95 -0.68
N ARG A 212 64.16 -46.95 -1.54
CA ARG A 212 62.90 -47.01 -2.28
C ARG A 212 61.71 -47.25 -1.36
N ALA A 213 61.80 -48.20 -0.42
CA ALA A 213 60.72 -48.47 0.54
C ALA A 213 60.38 -47.23 1.39
N VAL A 214 61.40 -46.50 1.87
CA VAL A 214 61.22 -45.23 2.59
C VAL A 214 60.59 -44.16 1.70
N ALA A 215 60.99 -44.07 0.42
CA ALA A 215 60.42 -43.10 -0.51
C ALA A 215 58.94 -43.40 -0.84
N ASP A 216 58.61 -44.66 -1.15
CA ASP A 216 57.25 -45.11 -1.45
C ASP A 216 56.32 -44.90 -0.23
N ARG A 217 56.84 -45.17 0.98
CA ARG A 217 56.12 -44.91 2.23
C ARG A 217 55.87 -43.41 2.45
N ARG A 218 56.88 -42.56 2.26
CA ARG A 218 56.73 -41.10 2.36
C ARG A 218 55.71 -40.56 1.37
N GLU A 219 55.72 -41.05 0.13
CA GLU A 219 54.71 -40.69 -0.88
C GLU A 219 53.31 -41.14 -0.47
N GLY A 220 53.16 -42.39 -0.01
CA GLY A 220 51.89 -42.94 0.48
C GLY A 220 51.31 -42.15 1.65
N LEU A 221 52.13 -41.80 2.64
CA LEU A 221 51.75 -40.97 3.78
C LEU A 221 51.37 -39.55 3.35
N ALA A 222 52.13 -38.92 2.45
CA ALA A 222 51.80 -37.60 1.93
C ALA A 222 50.47 -37.59 1.17
N LYS A 223 50.19 -38.64 0.38
CA LYS A 223 48.92 -38.80 -0.33
C LYS A 223 47.74 -38.97 0.62
N LEU A 224 47.88 -39.82 1.65
CA LEU A 224 46.85 -40.01 2.67
C LEU A 224 46.61 -38.72 3.48
N ALA A 225 47.68 -38.02 3.89
CA ALA A 225 47.58 -36.72 4.57
C ALA A 225 46.83 -35.68 3.70
N GLY A 226 47.15 -35.61 2.40
CA GLY A 226 46.45 -34.75 1.45
C GLY A 226 44.96 -35.10 1.29
N GLN A 227 44.62 -36.39 1.26
CA GLN A 227 43.23 -36.86 1.21
C GLN A 227 42.45 -36.53 2.50
N VAL A 228 43.07 -36.70 3.67
CA VAL A 228 42.51 -36.29 4.96
C VAL A 228 42.26 -34.79 5.00
N GLY A 229 43.26 -33.97 4.62
CA GLY A 229 43.13 -32.52 4.56
C GLY A 229 42.01 -32.05 3.62
N ALA A 230 41.91 -32.65 2.42
CA ALA A 230 40.85 -32.34 1.46
C ALA A 230 39.44 -32.76 1.92
N ARG A 231 39.32 -33.79 2.78
CA ARG A 231 38.03 -34.16 3.40
C ARG A 231 37.68 -33.25 4.57
N ARG A 232 38.63 -32.88 5.42
CA ARG A 232 38.43 -31.89 6.50
C ARG A 232 37.94 -30.55 5.96
N SER A 233 38.59 -30.03 4.93
CA SER A 233 38.18 -28.76 4.31
C SER A 233 36.78 -28.84 3.69
N ARG A 234 36.38 -29.99 3.12
CA ARG A 234 35.00 -30.19 2.64
C ARG A 234 33.99 -30.24 3.78
N LEU A 235 34.34 -30.86 4.91
CA LEU A 235 33.51 -30.90 6.10
C LEU A 235 33.24 -29.50 6.65
N GLU A 236 34.29 -28.70 6.81
CA GLU A 236 34.19 -27.29 7.25
C GLU A 236 33.31 -26.46 6.30
N ALA A 237 33.46 -26.66 4.99
CA ALA A 237 32.62 -25.98 4.00
C ALA A 237 31.14 -26.42 4.07
N ALA A 238 30.88 -27.71 4.29
CA ALA A 238 29.52 -28.25 4.45
C ALA A 238 28.87 -27.73 5.74
N GLU A 239 29.60 -27.67 6.85
CA GLU A 239 29.14 -27.09 8.11
C GLU A 239 28.77 -25.61 7.95
N ALA A 240 29.62 -24.84 7.28
CA ALA A 240 29.34 -23.44 6.98
C ALA A 240 28.11 -23.27 6.07
N GLU A 241 27.93 -24.14 5.07
CA GLU A 241 26.74 -24.14 4.20
C GLU A 241 25.46 -24.43 4.99
N ILE A 242 25.48 -25.46 5.85
CA ILE A 242 24.34 -25.82 6.71
C ILE A 242 23.99 -24.64 7.64
N GLY A 243 24.99 -23.97 8.21
CA GLY A 243 24.81 -22.75 9.01
C GLY A 243 24.08 -21.66 8.22
N ARG A 244 24.57 -21.33 7.02
CA ARG A 244 23.95 -20.31 6.13
C ARG A 244 22.52 -20.67 5.74
N LEU A 245 22.25 -21.93 5.37
CA LEU A 245 20.91 -22.40 5.03
C LEU A 245 19.96 -22.33 6.23
N THR A 246 20.45 -22.62 7.43
CA THR A 246 19.67 -22.55 8.68
C THR A 246 19.27 -21.11 9.00
N GLU A 247 20.20 -20.17 8.90
CA GLU A 247 19.92 -18.74 9.10
C GLU A 247 18.92 -18.20 8.06
N ALA A 248 19.09 -18.57 6.79
CA ALA A 248 18.19 -18.18 5.71
C ALA A 248 16.76 -18.74 5.90
N ALA A 249 16.64 -19.98 6.37
CA ALA A 249 15.36 -20.61 6.69
C ALA A 249 14.69 -19.90 7.87
N ALA A 250 15.43 -19.63 8.95
CA ALA A 250 14.91 -18.90 10.10
C ALA A 250 14.44 -17.48 9.75
N ALA A 251 15.20 -16.75 8.94
CA ALA A 251 14.81 -15.42 8.45
C ALA A 251 13.55 -15.47 7.57
N SER A 252 13.42 -16.50 6.73
CA SER A 252 12.22 -16.68 5.90
C SER A 252 10.98 -17.06 6.73
N LEU A 253 11.16 -17.88 7.77
CA LEU A 253 10.10 -18.22 8.72
C LEU A 253 9.65 -17.00 9.51
N ALA A 254 10.57 -16.17 9.99
CA ALA A 254 10.24 -14.92 10.68
C ALA A 254 9.40 -13.98 9.80
N ARG A 255 9.74 -13.88 8.50
CA ARG A 255 8.95 -13.11 7.53
C ARG A 255 7.54 -13.69 7.34
N ALA A 256 7.39 -15.01 7.29
CA ALA A 256 6.08 -15.65 7.19
C ALA A 256 5.22 -15.35 8.43
N ILE A 257 5.79 -15.49 9.63
CA ILE A 257 5.10 -15.21 10.89
C ILE A 257 4.69 -13.74 10.99
N ALA A 258 5.57 -12.81 10.61
CA ALA A 258 5.26 -11.39 10.59
C ALA A 258 4.08 -11.09 9.64
N ALA A 259 4.11 -11.64 8.43
CA ALA A 259 3.02 -11.49 7.47
C ALA A 259 1.70 -12.08 7.99
N ASP A 260 1.72 -13.22 8.68
CA ASP A 260 0.53 -13.83 9.29
C ASP A 260 -0.03 -12.98 10.45
N GLN A 261 0.84 -12.37 11.26
CA GLN A 261 0.43 -11.49 12.35
C GLN A 261 -0.20 -10.20 11.82
N GLU A 262 0.42 -9.58 10.81
CA GLU A 262 -0.13 -8.42 10.13
C GLU A 262 -1.45 -8.75 9.43
N PHE A 263 -1.54 -9.92 8.79
CA PHE A 263 -2.78 -10.41 8.18
C PHE A 263 -3.90 -10.55 9.22
N ALA A 264 -3.64 -11.23 10.34
CA ALA A 264 -4.64 -11.44 11.38
C ALA A 264 -5.07 -10.12 12.06
N ALA A 265 -4.15 -9.18 12.23
CA ALA A 265 -4.46 -7.86 12.76
C ALA A 265 -5.39 -7.07 11.82
N LEU A 266 -5.10 -7.12 10.51
CA LEU A 266 -5.90 -6.43 9.49
C LEU A 266 -7.26 -7.11 9.26
N GLU A 267 -7.32 -8.45 9.30
CA GLU A 267 -8.56 -9.22 9.25
C GLU A 267 -9.46 -8.89 10.46
N GLY A 268 -8.88 -8.74 11.64
CA GLY A 268 -9.59 -8.31 12.84
C GLY A 268 -10.20 -6.91 12.73
N SER A 269 -9.54 -5.96 12.05
CA SER A 269 -10.08 -4.60 11.87
C SER A 269 -11.24 -4.53 10.86
N ILE A 270 -11.34 -5.46 9.90
CA ILE A 270 -12.45 -5.49 8.95
C ILE A 270 -13.78 -5.78 9.65
N ALA A 271 -13.79 -6.69 10.62
CA ALA A 271 -15.01 -7.06 11.34
C ALA A 271 -15.62 -5.86 12.10
N ASP A 272 -14.77 -4.97 12.62
CA ASP A 272 -15.21 -3.72 13.28
C ASP A 272 -15.67 -2.66 12.26
N GLU A 273 -15.14 -2.69 11.02
CA GLU A 273 -15.49 -1.74 9.96
C GLU A 273 -16.77 -2.14 9.20
N GLU A 274 -17.03 -3.42 8.97
CA GLU A 274 -18.27 -3.94 8.34
C GLU A 274 -19.53 -3.53 9.13
N GLU A 275 -19.49 -3.54 10.47
CA GLU A 275 -20.62 -3.09 11.31
C GLU A 275 -20.93 -1.59 11.11
N GLY A 276 -19.93 -0.80 10.70
CA GLY A 276 -20.09 0.61 10.36
C GLY A 276 -20.69 0.86 8.97
N GLU A 277 -20.53 -0.07 8.04
CA GLU A 277 -20.99 0.04 6.64
C GLU A 277 -22.49 -0.17 6.49
N GLU A 278 -23.09 -1.09 7.26
CA GLU A 278 -24.54 -1.36 7.21
C GLU A 278 -25.38 -0.07 7.44
N GLY A 279 -24.86 0.88 8.21
CA GLY A 279 -25.51 2.17 8.44
C GLY A 279 -25.39 3.18 7.30
N LEU A 280 -24.37 3.06 6.43
CA LEU A 280 -24.11 4.00 5.33
C LEU A 280 -25.09 3.83 4.18
N ASP A 281 -25.33 2.59 3.76
CA ASP A 281 -26.28 2.27 2.70
C ASP A 281 -27.69 2.73 3.05
N ALA A 282 -28.16 2.36 4.24
CA ALA A 282 -29.48 2.78 4.73
C ALA A 282 -29.60 4.32 4.83
N ALA A 283 -28.51 5.02 5.19
CA ALA A 283 -28.49 6.47 5.24
C ALA A 283 -28.54 7.11 3.85
N TYR A 284 -27.83 6.55 2.87
CA TYR A 284 -27.89 7.00 1.48
C TYR A 284 -29.27 6.76 0.87
N GLU A 285 -29.85 5.57 1.03
CA GLU A 285 -31.20 5.27 0.53
C GLU A 285 -32.25 6.23 1.11
N ALA A 286 -32.19 6.47 2.42
CA ALA A 286 -33.08 7.43 3.07
C ALA A 286 -32.89 8.87 2.54
N ALA A 287 -31.65 9.27 2.23
CA ALA A 287 -31.37 10.58 1.64
C ALA A 287 -31.84 10.69 0.19
N ALA A 288 -31.64 9.65 -0.64
CA ALA A 288 -32.11 9.58 -2.00
C ALA A 288 -33.64 9.65 -2.08
N GLN A 289 -34.35 8.93 -1.20
CA GLN A 289 -35.81 9.01 -1.11
C GLN A 289 -36.29 10.42 -0.74
N ARG A 290 -35.59 11.11 0.19
CA ARG A 290 -35.90 12.52 0.52
C ARG A 290 -35.65 13.46 -0.66
N GLN A 291 -34.59 13.22 -1.43
CA GLN A 291 -34.28 14.00 -2.63
C GLN A 291 -35.37 13.83 -3.69
N GLU A 292 -35.79 12.59 -3.95
CA GLU A 292 -36.88 12.30 -4.90
C GLU A 292 -38.20 12.94 -4.45
N ALA A 293 -38.54 12.84 -3.16
CA ALA A 293 -39.74 13.49 -2.61
C ALA A 293 -39.68 15.02 -2.74
N ALA A 294 -38.55 15.65 -2.42
CA ALA A 294 -38.36 17.09 -2.57
C ALA A 294 -38.44 17.53 -4.04
N ARG A 295 -37.95 16.69 -4.96
CA ARG A 295 -38.03 16.94 -6.40
C ARG A 295 -39.48 16.90 -6.89
N ALA A 296 -40.23 15.87 -6.50
CA ALA A 296 -41.64 15.74 -6.84
C ALA A 296 -42.48 16.92 -6.30
N ASP A 297 -42.21 17.37 -5.07
CA ASP A 297 -42.85 18.54 -4.49
C ASP A 297 -42.53 19.82 -5.25
N LEU A 298 -41.27 20.03 -5.67
CA LEU A 298 -40.89 21.17 -6.50
C LEU A 298 -41.61 21.15 -7.85
N ASP A 299 -41.61 20.02 -8.54
CA ASP A 299 -42.25 19.89 -9.85
C ASP A 299 -43.77 20.14 -9.76
N ARG A 300 -44.43 19.68 -8.68
CA ARG A 300 -45.84 19.99 -8.39
C ARG A 300 -46.09 21.49 -8.27
N TRP A 301 -45.31 22.19 -7.45
CA TRP A 301 -45.52 23.62 -7.21
C TRP A 301 -45.16 24.50 -8.40
N VAL A 302 -44.18 24.10 -9.23
CA VAL A 302 -43.86 24.77 -10.49
C VAL A 302 -45.02 24.66 -11.48
N GLU A 303 -45.72 23.52 -11.55
CA GLU A 303 -46.87 23.38 -12.43
C GLU A 303 -48.08 24.19 -11.93
N GLU A 304 -48.30 24.25 -10.61
CA GLU A 304 -49.33 25.13 -10.03
C GLU A 304 -49.01 26.61 -10.29
N GLU A 305 -47.75 27.04 -10.15
CA GLU A 305 -47.32 28.40 -10.48
C GLU A 305 -47.64 28.74 -11.94
N ARG A 306 -47.27 27.86 -12.88
CA ARG A 306 -47.55 28.05 -14.33
C ARG A 306 -49.03 28.08 -14.65
N THR A 307 -49.83 27.28 -13.94
CA THR A 307 -51.28 27.22 -14.15
C THR A 307 -51.95 28.49 -13.64
N ALA A 308 -51.62 28.91 -12.41
CA ALA A 308 -52.14 30.15 -11.83
C ALA A 308 -51.69 31.40 -12.63
N ASP A 309 -50.45 31.45 -13.14
CA ASP A 309 -49.96 32.57 -13.96
C ASP A 309 -50.67 32.66 -15.32
N ARG A 310 -50.94 31.52 -15.96
CA ARG A 310 -51.74 31.44 -17.20
C ARG A 310 -53.18 31.90 -16.97
N GLU A 311 -53.83 31.41 -15.91
CA GLU A 311 -55.19 31.82 -15.53
C GLU A 311 -55.26 33.32 -15.25
N ARG A 312 -54.34 33.86 -14.43
CA ARG A 312 -54.26 35.29 -14.13
C ARG A 312 -54.12 36.12 -15.42
N THR A 313 -53.27 35.70 -16.34
CA THR A 313 -53.03 36.42 -17.60
C THR A 313 -54.28 36.39 -18.50
N ALA A 314 -54.95 35.25 -18.60
CA ALA A 314 -56.20 35.12 -19.36
C ALA A 314 -57.33 35.98 -18.76
N LEU A 315 -57.50 35.94 -17.44
CA LEU A 315 -58.49 36.73 -16.71
C LEU A 315 -58.20 38.24 -16.79
N THR A 316 -56.93 38.64 -16.76
CA THR A 316 -56.55 40.05 -16.96
C THR A 316 -56.94 40.54 -18.35
N ALA A 317 -56.63 39.76 -19.40
CA ALA A 317 -57.02 40.10 -20.77
C ALA A 317 -58.55 40.14 -20.95
N ARG A 318 -59.28 39.21 -20.34
CA ARG A 318 -60.75 39.19 -20.32
C ARG A 318 -61.31 40.43 -19.62
N LEU A 319 -60.77 40.79 -18.45
CA LEU A 319 -61.17 41.96 -17.69
C LEU A 319 -60.96 43.26 -18.48
N ASP A 320 -59.80 43.41 -19.13
CA ASP A 320 -59.50 44.57 -19.97
C ASP A 320 -60.46 44.67 -21.17
N ALA A 321 -60.80 43.54 -21.80
CA ALA A 321 -61.78 43.48 -22.89
C ALA A 321 -63.19 43.87 -22.42
N LEU A 322 -63.64 43.35 -21.27
CA LEU A 322 -64.95 43.69 -20.69
C LEU A 322 -65.02 45.18 -20.28
N ARG A 323 -63.97 45.71 -19.66
CA ARG A 323 -63.85 47.13 -19.30
C ARG A 323 -63.82 48.05 -20.53
N LEU A 324 -63.25 47.59 -21.65
CA LEU A 324 -63.33 48.31 -22.92
C LEU A 324 -64.77 48.35 -23.44
N GLY A 325 -65.52 47.25 -23.29
CA GLY A 325 -66.95 47.17 -23.64
C GLY A 325 -67.84 48.14 -22.86
N LEU A 326 -67.54 48.38 -21.57
CA LEU A 326 -68.25 49.35 -20.72
C LEU A 326 -68.05 50.81 -21.16
N ARG A 327 -67.03 51.14 -21.95
CA ARG A 327 -66.70 52.52 -22.36
C ARG A 327 -67.42 52.99 -23.64
N ARG A 328 -68.59 52.42 -23.97
CA ARG A 328 -69.33 52.77 -25.19
C ARG A 328 -69.66 54.27 -25.21
N LYS A 329 -69.53 54.92 -26.38
CA LYS A 329 -69.87 56.35 -26.55
C LYS A 329 -71.37 56.52 -26.74
N ASP A 330 -72.09 56.78 -25.66
CA ASP A 330 -73.49 57.18 -25.64
C ASP A 330 -73.66 58.47 -24.81
N GLY A 331 -74.89 59.00 -24.73
CA GLY A 331 -75.15 60.22 -23.96
C GLY A 331 -74.82 60.07 -22.47
N ALA A 332 -74.81 58.85 -21.92
CA ALA A 332 -74.38 58.62 -20.55
C ALA A 332 -72.86 58.85 -20.41
N ALA A 333 -72.06 58.35 -21.35
CA ALA A 333 -70.61 58.58 -21.39
C ALA A 333 -70.25 60.07 -21.52
N THR A 334 -70.99 60.83 -22.34
CA THR A 334 -70.78 62.29 -22.47
C THR A 334 -71.03 63.03 -21.16
N LEU A 335 -72.06 62.64 -20.40
CA LEU A 335 -72.37 63.23 -19.09
C LEU A 335 -71.33 62.88 -18.02
N LEU A 336 -70.87 61.63 -18.00
CA LEU A 336 -69.89 61.16 -17.01
C LEU A 336 -68.48 61.74 -17.24
N GLY A 337 -68.17 62.15 -18.48
CA GLY A 337 -66.91 62.80 -18.83
C GLY A 337 -66.92 64.33 -18.70
N SER A 338 -68.04 64.94 -18.34
CA SER A 338 -68.19 66.39 -18.22
C SER A 338 -67.87 66.87 -16.81
N GLU A 339 -67.03 67.90 -16.69
CA GLU A 339 -66.79 68.59 -15.41
C GLU A 339 -67.88 69.61 -15.06
N GLU A 340 -68.75 69.97 -16.02
CA GLU A 340 -69.82 70.96 -15.85
C GLU A 340 -71.10 70.37 -15.24
N VAL A 341 -71.28 69.05 -15.33
CA VAL A 341 -72.46 68.35 -14.82
C VAL A 341 -72.05 67.44 -13.65
N ALA A 342 -72.54 67.76 -12.46
CA ALA A 342 -72.32 66.91 -11.28
C ALA A 342 -73.15 65.61 -11.38
N THR A 343 -72.49 64.52 -11.76
CA THR A 343 -73.06 63.17 -11.83
C THR A 343 -72.57 62.30 -10.67
N SER A 344 -73.36 61.32 -10.25
CA SER A 344 -73.02 60.36 -9.18
C SER A 344 -72.65 58.97 -9.70
N GLY A 345 -72.40 58.83 -11.01
CA GLY A 345 -72.13 57.55 -11.68
C GLY A 345 -73.35 56.95 -12.36
N THR A 346 -73.24 55.73 -12.89
CA THR A 346 -74.36 55.02 -13.54
C THR A 346 -75.14 54.15 -12.57
N LEU A 347 -76.40 53.85 -12.91
CA LEU A 347 -77.21 52.88 -12.18
C LEU A 347 -76.53 51.51 -12.16
N ALA A 348 -76.01 51.03 -13.30
CA ALA A 348 -75.33 49.74 -13.39
C ALA A 348 -74.13 49.58 -12.44
N GLN A 349 -73.40 50.67 -12.14
CA GLN A 349 -72.28 50.66 -11.18
C GLN A 349 -72.73 50.65 -9.71
N SER A 350 -73.92 51.19 -9.43
CA SER A 350 -74.47 51.31 -8.06
C SER A 350 -75.46 50.19 -7.73
N LEU A 351 -75.82 49.37 -8.71
CA LEU A 351 -76.79 48.29 -8.64
C LEU A 351 -76.08 46.95 -8.48
N ARG A 352 -76.44 46.19 -7.44
CA ARG A 352 -76.08 44.78 -7.31
C ARG A 352 -77.32 43.94 -7.60
N VAL A 353 -77.20 43.05 -8.58
CA VAL A 353 -78.26 42.09 -8.95
C VAL A 353 -77.94 40.73 -8.35
N ALA A 354 -78.96 39.99 -7.94
CA ALA A 354 -78.79 38.60 -7.51
C ALA A 354 -78.32 37.73 -8.70
N PRO A 355 -77.35 36.81 -8.50
CA PRO A 355 -76.82 35.99 -9.57
C PRO A 355 -77.91 35.22 -10.34
N GLY A 356 -77.90 35.34 -11.66
CA GLY A 356 -78.85 34.70 -12.56
C GLY A 356 -80.07 35.55 -12.93
N ASP A 357 -80.27 36.71 -12.30
CA ASP A 357 -81.37 37.63 -12.60
C ASP A 357 -80.93 38.82 -13.48
N GLU A 358 -79.67 38.91 -13.89
CA GLU A 358 -79.08 40.08 -14.56
C GLU A 358 -79.81 40.45 -15.85
N VAL A 359 -80.08 39.44 -16.70
CA VAL A 359 -80.80 39.59 -17.97
C VAL A 359 -82.23 40.07 -17.72
N ALA A 360 -82.91 39.46 -16.74
CA ALA A 360 -84.29 39.79 -16.41
C ALA A 360 -84.41 41.19 -15.81
N ILE A 361 -83.49 41.60 -14.94
CA ILE A 361 -83.47 42.95 -14.37
C ILE A 361 -83.08 44.01 -15.41
N ALA A 362 -82.14 43.71 -16.30
CA ALA A 362 -81.82 44.61 -17.41
C ALA A 362 -83.03 44.81 -18.34
N ALA A 363 -83.76 43.74 -18.67
CA ALA A 363 -84.98 43.81 -19.46
C ALA A 363 -86.10 44.59 -18.74
N ALA A 364 -86.26 44.36 -17.43
CA ALA A 364 -87.23 45.06 -16.58
C ALA A 364 -86.97 46.58 -16.52
N LEU A 365 -85.71 46.99 -16.35
CA LEU A 365 -85.33 48.40 -16.28
C LEU A 365 -85.38 49.09 -17.66
N GLY A 366 -85.20 48.32 -18.73
CA GLY A 366 -85.26 48.83 -20.10
C GLY A 366 -84.33 50.02 -20.32
N TYR A 367 -84.89 51.17 -20.69
CA TYR A 367 -84.12 52.40 -20.95
C TYR A 367 -83.45 52.98 -19.69
N ALA A 368 -83.89 52.57 -18.49
CA ALA A 368 -83.30 53.00 -17.23
C ALA A 368 -82.10 52.15 -16.80
N ALA A 369 -81.85 50.99 -17.43
CA ALA A 369 -80.72 50.12 -17.11
C ALA A 369 -79.36 50.84 -17.29
N GLU A 370 -79.29 51.78 -18.24
CA GLU A 370 -78.11 52.60 -18.55
C GLU A 370 -78.18 54.01 -17.94
N ALA A 371 -79.06 54.25 -16.96
CA ALA A 371 -79.29 55.60 -16.46
C ALA A 371 -78.08 56.19 -15.72
N VAL A 372 -77.84 57.50 -15.92
CA VAL A 372 -76.89 58.30 -15.13
C VAL A 372 -77.59 58.83 -13.90
N THR A 373 -76.97 58.73 -12.73
CA THR A 373 -77.55 59.18 -11.46
C THR A 373 -77.12 60.60 -11.13
N VAL A 374 -78.04 61.42 -10.62
CA VAL A 374 -77.81 62.80 -10.20
C VAL A 374 -78.52 63.10 -8.89
N ALA A 375 -78.08 64.15 -8.18
CA ALA A 375 -78.60 64.48 -6.85
C ALA A 375 -80.08 64.89 -6.84
N ASP A 376 -80.53 65.70 -7.81
CA ASP A 376 -81.89 66.24 -7.85
C ASP A 376 -82.38 66.49 -9.29
N LEU A 377 -83.65 66.91 -9.42
CA LEU A 377 -84.29 67.21 -10.71
C LEU A 377 -83.66 68.43 -11.42
N THR A 378 -83.07 69.37 -10.69
CA THR A 378 -82.40 70.54 -11.26
C THR A 378 -81.12 70.10 -11.95
N ALA A 379 -80.31 69.26 -11.30
CA ALA A 379 -79.14 68.62 -11.87
C ALA A 379 -79.51 67.73 -13.09
N ALA A 380 -80.62 66.99 -13.02
CA ALA A 380 -81.10 66.20 -14.16
C ALA A 380 -81.44 67.09 -15.36
N SER A 381 -82.14 68.21 -15.13
CA SER A 381 -82.50 69.14 -16.20
C SER A 381 -81.26 69.82 -16.82
N ALA A 382 -80.28 70.18 -15.99
CA ALA A 382 -79.00 70.72 -16.43
C ALA A 382 -78.19 69.71 -17.26
N ALA A 383 -78.17 68.44 -16.86
CA ALA A 383 -77.55 67.36 -17.61
C ALA A 383 -78.20 67.18 -19.00
N VAL A 384 -79.53 67.21 -19.09
CA VAL A 384 -80.23 67.17 -20.40
C VAL A 384 -79.90 68.39 -21.26
N ALA A 385 -79.80 69.58 -20.67
CA ALA A 385 -79.42 70.79 -21.39
C ALA A 385 -77.98 70.69 -21.94
N HIS A 386 -77.04 70.23 -21.10
CA HIS A 386 -75.66 70.01 -21.51
C HIS A 386 -75.54 69.01 -22.68
N LEU A 387 -76.29 67.90 -22.65
CA LEU A 387 -76.35 66.97 -23.77
C LEU A 387 -76.89 67.61 -25.06
N ARG A 388 -77.84 68.55 -24.94
CA ARG A 388 -78.38 69.26 -26.10
C ARG A 388 -77.37 70.25 -26.67
N ASP A 389 -76.69 70.99 -25.81
CA ASP A 389 -75.72 72.02 -26.20
C ASP A 389 -74.46 71.42 -26.83
N GLN A 390 -74.05 70.24 -26.37
CA GLN A 390 -72.87 69.52 -26.88
C GLN A 390 -73.20 68.51 -27.99
N GLU A 391 -74.45 68.46 -28.45
CA GLU A 391 -74.96 67.41 -29.36
C GLU A 391 -74.59 65.99 -28.88
N GLY A 392 -74.49 65.80 -27.56
CA GLY A 392 -73.92 64.64 -26.89
C GLY A 392 -74.81 63.38 -26.89
N GLY A 393 -75.94 63.42 -27.60
CA GLY A 393 -76.89 62.31 -27.72
C GLY A 393 -78.01 62.34 -26.66
N ARG A 394 -78.56 61.16 -26.35
CA ARG A 394 -79.63 60.96 -25.36
C ARG A 394 -79.14 60.09 -24.22
N ALA A 395 -79.59 60.40 -23.01
CA ALA A 395 -79.36 59.60 -21.82
C ALA A 395 -80.61 59.58 -20.94
N THR A 396 -80.80 58.48 -20.22
CA THR A 396 -81.75 58.42 -19.11
C THR A 396 -81.06 58.94 -17.85
N ILE A 397 -81.71 59.83 -17.10
CA ILE A 397 -81.15 60.38 -15.86
C ILE A 397 -82.05 60.01 -14.69
N LEU A 398 -81.46 59.36 -13.69
CA LEU A 398 -82.14 58.91 -12.47
C LEU A 398 -81.84 59.88 -11.32
N VAL A 399 -82.89 60.35 -10.66
CA VAL A 399 -82.77 61.34 -9.58
C VAL A 399 -82.76 60.65 -8.22
N GLN A 400 -81.79 61.01 -7.38
CA GLN A 400 -81.70 60.54 -5.99
C GLN A 400 -82.83 61.13 -5.12
N GLY A 401 -83.21 60.40 -4.07
CA GLY A 401 -84.20 60.86 -3.09
C GLY A 401 -85.66 60.86 -3.58
N ALA A 402 -85.96 60.19 -4.69
CA ALA A 402 -87.34 60.03 -5.15
C ALA A 402 -88.16 59.22 -4.10
N PRO A 403 -89.40 59.64 -3.76
CA PRO A 403 -90.21 58.93 -2.78
C PRO A 403 -90.64 57.57 -3.31
N ALA A 404 -90.51 56.53 -2.49
CA ALA A 404 -91.04 55.20 -2.79
C ALA A 404 -92.59 55.22 -2.84
N PRO A 405 -93.22 54.38 -3.68
CA PRO A 405 -94.66 54.15 -3.62
C PRO A 405 -95.08 53.65 -2.22
N ALA A 406 -96.25 54.07 -1.74
CA ALA A 406 -96.72 53.78 -0.37
C ALA A 406 -97.59 52.53 -0.26
N ASP A 407 -98.03 51.96 -1.39
CA ASP A 407 -99.00 50.86 -1.40
C ASP A 407 -98.33 49.50 -1.16
N PRO A 408 -98.93 48.62 -0.33
CA PRO A 408 -98.41 47.29 -0.11
C PRO A 408 -98.55 46.44 -1.38
N ALA A 409 -97.45 45.79 -1.77
CA ALA A 409 -97.43 44.91 -2.93
C ALA A 409 -98.37 43.70 -2.75
N PRO A 410 -99.13 43.30 -3.78
CA PRO A 410 -100.04 42.15 -3.69
C PRO A 410 -99.29 40.83 -3.48
N ALA A 411 -100.00 39.81 -2.98
CA ALA A 411 -99.44 38.46 -2.85
C ALA A 411 -99.22 37.85 -4.25
N LEU A 412 -98.01 37.35 -4.51
CA LEU A 412 -97.66 36.73 -5.78
C LEU A 412 -97.96 35.22 -5.79
N PRO A 413 -98.23 34.63 -6.98
CA PRO A 413 -98.31 33.17 -7.14
C PRO A 413 -97.00 32.46 -6.76
N ALA A 414 -97.10 31.17 -6.42
CA ALA A 414 -95.93 30.36 -6.10
C ALA A 414 -94.97 30.29 -7.31
N GLY A 415 -93.69 30.61 -7.07
CA GLY A 415 -92.65 30.63 -8.11
C GLY A 415 -92.43 31.99 -8.78
N ALA A 416 -93.21 33.02 -8.42
CA ALA A 416 -93.01 34.40 -8.86
C ALA A 416 -92.35 35.24 -7.75
N ARG A 417 -91.46 36.17 -8.13
CA ARG A 417 -90.74 37.04 -7.19
C ARG A 417 -90.73 38.48 -7.67
N TRP A 418 -90.94 39.44 -6.78
CA TRP A 418 -90.80 40.86 -7.11
C TRP A 418 -89.38 41.16 -7.62
N ALA A 419 -89.26 41.82 -8.78
CA ALA A 419 -87.97 42.19 -9.36
C ALA A 419 -87.14 43.05 -8.41
N ARG A 420 -87.80 43.94 -7.64
CA ARG A 420 -87.18 44.74 -6.59
C ARG A 420 -86.45 43.89 -5.54
N ALA A 421 -86.89 42.66 -5.24
CA ALA A 421 -86.23 41.80 -4.26
C ALA A 421 -84.90 41.18 -4.76
N SER A 422 -84.67 41.18 -6.08
CA SER A 422 -83.44 40.68 -6.71
C SER A 422 -82.36 41.75 -6.85
N VAL A 423 -82.58 42.96 -6.34
CA VAL A 423 -81.67 44.09 -6.53
C VAL A 423 -81.35 44.80 -5.22
N THR A 424 -80.12 45.25 -5.07
CA THR A 424 -79.64 46.06 -3.96
C THR A 424 -78.99 47.33 -4.50
N VAL A 425 -79.35 48.49 -3.93
CA VAL A 425 -78.81 49.81 -4.28
C VAL A 425 -78.59 50.65 -3.02
N PRO A 426 -77.76 51.71 -3.07
CA PRO A 426 -77.69 52.70 -2.00
C PRO A 426 -79.06 53.34 -1.69
N ASP A 427 -79.30 53.69 -0.43
CA ASP A 427 -80.56 54.27 0.07
C ASP A 427 -81.04 55.48 -0.75
N ALA A 428 -80.10 56.29 -1.27
CA ALA A 428 -80.38 57.46 -2.09
C ALA A 428 -81.11 57.11 -3.42
N LEU A 429 -80.95 55.90 -3.94
CA LEU A 429 -81.55 55.43 -5.20
C LEU A 429 -82.72 54.47 -4.97
N ASP A 430 -82.95 54.05 -3.72
CA ASP A 430 -83.93 53.04 -3.34
C ASP A 430 -85.34 53.37 -3.84
N GLY A 431 -85.84 54.56 -3.51
CA GLY A 431 -87.19 54.95 -3.89
C GLY A 431 -87.37 55.16 -5.40
N ALA A 432 -86.32 55.56 -6.10
CA ALA A 432 -86.31 55.68 -7.56
C ALA A 432 -86.37 54.29 -8.23
N LEU A 433 -85.59 53.33 -7.73
CA LEU A 433 -85.58 51.97 -8.24
C LEU A 433 -86.86 51.20 -7.90
N THR A 434 -87.39 51.39 -6.69
CA THR A 434 -88.67 50.81 -6.26
C THR A 434 -89.82 51.30 -7.15
N ARG A 435 -89.76 52.55 -7.61
CA ARG A 435 -90.73 53.08 -8.59
C ARG A 435 -90.53 52.53 -10.01
N LEU A 436 -89.28 52.35 -10.45
CA LEU A 436 -88.99 51.80 -11.78
C LEU A 436 -89.36 50.31 -11.91
N LEU A 437 -89.24 49.57 -10.81
CA LEU A 437 -89.57 48.14 -10.74
C LEU A 437 -90.95 47.89 -10.10
N ASP A 438 -91.77 48.93 -9.96
CA ASP A 438 -93.11 48.82 -9.40
C ASP A 438 -94.00 47.96 -10.32
N GLY A 439 -94.75 47.02 -9.73
CA GLY A 439 -95.54 46.06 -10.50
C GLY A 439 -94.73 45.05 -11.32
N VAL A 440 -93.39 45.01 -11.22
CA VAL A 440 -92.55 44.09 -12.02
C VAL A 440 -92.21 42.81 -11.25
N VAL A 441 -92.50 41.68 -11.90
CA VAL A 441 -92.40 40.34 -11.33
C VAL A 441 -91.53 39.45 -12.20
N LEU A 442 -90.53 38.82 -11.60
CA LEU A 442 -89.72 37.78 -12.21
C LEU A 442 -90.46 36.45 -12.12
N VAL A 443 -90.55 35.77 -13.26
CA VAL A 443 -91.21 34.47 -13.41
C VAL A 443 -90.27 33.44 -14.02
N ALA A 444 -90.59 32.16 -13.92
CA ALA A 444 -89.71 31.09 -14.39
C ALA A 444 -89.67 30.95 -15.93
N ASP A 445 -90.81 31.15 -16.60
CA ASP A 445 -90.96 30.93 -18.05
C ASP A 445 -92.12 31.75 -18.65
N ASP A 446 -92.28 31.67 -19.96
CA ASP A 446 -93.32 32.36 -20.72
C ASP A 446 -94.75 31.90 -20.34
N ALA A 447 -94.94 30.64 -19.95
CA ALA A 447 -96.26 30.17 -19.51
C ALA A 447 -96.66 30.82 -18.18
N ALA A 448 -95.73 30.92 -17.24
CA ALA A 448 -95.90 31.63 -15.98
C ALA A 448 -96.10 33.15 -16.20
N ALA A 449 -95.40 33.75 -17.16
CA ALA A 449 -95.59 35.15 -17.52
C ALA A 449 -97.02 35.44 -17.99
N ARG A 450 -97.53 34.63 -18.92
CA ARG A 450 -98.90 34.75 -19.45
C ARG A 450 -99.95 34.56 -18.35
N ALA A 451 -99.80 33.52 -17.54
CA ALA A 451 -100.73 33.23 -16.44
C ALA A 451 -100.79 34.37 -15.41
N LEU A 452 -99.66 35.00 -15.09
CA LEU A 452 -99.60 36.13 -14.15
C LEU A 452 -100.34 37.35 -14.69
N VAL A 453 -100.09 37.71 -15.95
CA VAL A 453 -100.68 38.90 -16.59
C VAL A 453 -102.19 38.71 -16.84
N GLU A 454 -102.65 37.51 -17.18
CA GLU A 454 -104.08 37.20 -17.31
C GLU A 454 -104.83 37.32 -15.97
N GLN A 455 -104.18 36.97 -14.86
CA GLN A 455 -104.76 37.08 -13.51
C GLN A 455 -104.71 38.50 -12.96
N SER A 456 -103.71 39.29 -13.34
CA SER A 456 -103.47 40.64 -12.83
C SER A 456 -102.90 41.52 -13.94
N GLY A 457 -103.79 42.16 -14.70
CA GLY A 457 -103.43 42.95 -15.89
C GLY A 457 -102.56 44.18 -15.62
N ASP A 458 -102.43 44.59 -14.37
CA ASP A 458 -101.59 45.72 -13.94
C ASP A 458 -100.12 45.32 -13.70
N LEU A 459 -99.79 44.02 -13.68
CA LEU A 459 -98.43 43.54 -13.44
C LEU A 459 -97.64 43.33 -14.75
N THR A 460 -96.32 43.49 -14.65
CA THR A 460 -95.36 43.18 -15.72
C THR A 460 -94.59 41.93 -15.34
N ALA A 461 -94.70 40.87 -16.14
CA ALA A 461 -93.92 39.65 -15.95
C ALA A 461 -92.63 39.70 -16.77
N VAL A 462 -91.51 39.29 -16.19
CA VAL A 462 -90.21 39.20 -16.88
C VAL A 462 -89.61 37.81 -16.73
N THR A 463 -89.25 37.18 -17.85
CA THR A 463 -88.65 35.84 -17.88
C THR A 463 -87.14 35.91 -17.67
N PRO A 464 -86.46 34.78 -17.35
CA PRO A 464 -85.00 34.75 -17.21
C PRO A 464 -84.27 35.05 -18.52
N ALA A 465 -84.93 34.84 -19.66
CA ALA A 465 -84.41 35.18 -20.99
C ALA A 465 -84.54 36.69 -21.31
N GLY A 466 -85.17 37.48 -20.44
CA GLY A 466 -85.39 38.92 -20.64
C GLY A 466 -86.66 39.25 -21.43
N ASP A 467 -87.59 38.31 -21.61
CA ASP A 467 -88.87 38.62 -22.23
C ASP A 467 -89.75 39.37 -21.23
N VAL A 468 -90.25 40.54 -21.64
CA VAL A 468 -91.16 41.40 -20.86
C VAL A 468 -92.57 41.23 -21.38
N VAL A 469 -93.48 40.76 -20.54
CA VAL A 469 -94.88 40.47 -20.86
C VAL A 469 -95.78 41.36 -20.01
N THR A 470 -96.65 42.13 -20.66
CA THR A 470 -97.69 42.95 -20.02
C THR A 470 -99.04 42.65 -20.66
N ALA A 471 -100.14 43.17 -20.09
CA ALA A 471 -101.47 43.02 -20.70
C ALA A 471 -101.61 43.72 -22.07
N ALA A 472 -100.73 44.69 -22.36
CA ALA A 472 -100.81 45.53 -23.56
C ALA A 472 -99.78 45.16 -24.64
N TYR A 473 -98.60 44.66 -24.25
CA TYR A 473 -97.53 44.33 -25.17
C TYR A 473 -96.62 43.23 -24.61
N VAL A 474 -95.92 42.55 -25.53
CA VAL A 474 -94.85 41.61 -25.25
C VAL A 474 -93.59 42.10 -25.97
N ARG A 475 -92.46 42.13 -25.27
CA ARG A 475 -91.16 42.46 -25.82
C ARG A 475 -90.20 41.29 -25.53
N GLY A 476 -89.65 40.69 -26.57
CA GLY A 476 -88.74 39.56 -26.48
C GLY A 476 -88.09 39.28 -27.84
N GLY A 477 -87.12 38.37 -27.89
CA GLY A 477 -86.38 38.05 -29.13
C GLY A 477 -85.00 37.43 -28.90
N SER A 478 -84.22 37.31 -29.97
CA SER A 478 -82.80 36.95 -29.87
C SER A 478 -82.02 38.03 -29.13
N ALA A 479 -81.07 37.64 -28.27
CA ALA A 479 -80.28 38.56 -27.47
C ALA A 479 -79.66 39.69 -28.32
N ASP A 480 -79.94 40.94 -27.94
CA ASP A 480 -79.17 42.11 -28.35
C ASP A 480 -77.74 42.04 -27.74
N ALA A 481 -76.86 42.99 -28.08
CA ALA A 481 -75.58 43.10 -27.40
C ALA A 481 -75.77 43.16 -25.86
N PRO A 482 -74.89 42.53 -25.05
CA PRO A 482 -75.05 42.46 -23.60
C PRO A 482 -75.31 43.82 -22.98
N SER A 483 -76.24 43.89 -22.03
CA SER A 483 -76.51 45.15 -21.32
C SER A 483 -75.31 45.60 -20.47
N LEU A 484 -75.29 46.88 -20.07
CA LEU A 484 -74.26 47.38 -19.15
C LEU A 484 -74.30 46.67 -17.79
N ILE A 485 -75.48 46.19 -17.35
CA ILE A 485 -75.64 45.42 -16.11
C ILE A 485 -74.98 44.04 -16.25
N GLU A 486 -75.24 43.33 -17.34
CA GLU A 486 -74.61 42.03 -17.62
C GLU A 486 -73.09 42.16 -17.77
N THR A 487 -72.62 43.21 -18.46
CA THR A 487 -71.19 43.48 -18.65
C THR A 487 -70.52 43.83 -17.32
N GLN A 488 -71.17 44.62 -16.45
CA GLN A 488 -70.65 44.95 -15.11
C GLN A 488 -70.62 43.71 -14.21
N ALA A 489 -71.63 42.85 -14.25
CA ALA A 489 -71.63 41.58 -13.51
C ALA A 489 -70.47 40.66 -13.95
N ALA A 490 -70.23 40.56 -15.26
CA ALA A 490 -69.09 39.80 -15.79
C ALA A 490 -67.73 40.41 -15.40
N VAL A 491 -67.63 41.74 -15.26
CA VAL A 491 -66.44 42.42 -14.72
C VAL A 491 -66.21 42.04 -13.27
N ASP A 492 -67.23 42.15 -12.42
CA ASP A 492 -67.15 41.84 -10.99
C ASP A 492 -66.75 40.37 -10.75
N GLU A 493 -67.33 39.44 -11.53
CA GLU A 493 -66.98 38.02 -11.50
C GLU A 493 -65.51 37.79 -11.92
N THR A 494 -65.10 38.36 -13.06
CA THR A 494 -63.72 38.22 -13.57
C THR A 494 -62.71 38.83 -12.58
N GLU A 495 -63.03 39.93 -11.89
CA GLU A 495 -62.19 40.51 -10.85
C GLU A 495 -62.07 39.61 -9.61
N ALA A 496 -63.14 38.91 -9.23
CA ALA A 496 -63.09 37.93 -8.14
C ALA A 496 -62.22 36.72 -8.51
N GLU A 497 -62.39 36.16 -9.71
CA GLU A 497 -61.56 35.08 -10.23
C GLU A 497 -60.09 35.49 -10.33
N LEU A 498 -59.82 36.72 -10.83
CA LEU A 498 -58.47 37.25 -10.96
C LEU A 498 -57.76 37.37 -9.60
N ARG A 499 -58.46 37.83 -8.57
CA ARG A 499 -57.92 37.88 -7.20
C ARG A 499 -57.61 36.49 -6.64
N SER A 500 -58.47 35.51 -6.92
CA SER A 500 -58.24 34.11 -6.54
C SER A 500 -57.00 33.53 -7.24
N ALA A 501 -56.88 33.72 -8.56
CA ALA A 501 -55.73 33.27 -9.35
C ALA A 501 -54.42 33.96 -8.90
N ALA A 502 -54.46 35.27 -8.61
CA ALA A 502 -53.31 36.00 -8.07
C ALA A 502 -52.85 35.46 -6.71
N THR A 503 -53.81 35.16 -5.82
CA THR A 503 -53.51 34.57 -4.50
C THR A 503 -52.86 33.19 -4.64
N ARG A 504 -53.40 32.33 -5.52
CA ARG A 504 -52.81 31.01 -5.82
C ARG A 504 -51.40 31.12 -6.38
N LEU A 505 -51.16 32.09 -7.27
CA LEU A 505 -49.84 32.33 -7.84
C LEU A 505 -48.83 32.72 -6.77
N ASP A 506 -49.17 33.64 -5.87
CA ASP A 506 -48.27 34.08 -4.80
C ASP A 506 -47.97 32.94 -3.82
N GLN A 507 -48.97 32.11 -3.49
CA GLN A 507 -48.78 30.89 -2.69
C GLN A 507 -47.86 29.89 -3.39
N ALA A 508 -48.09 29.61 -4.67
CA ALA A 508 -47.26 28.70 -5.45
C ALA A 508 -45.81 29.18 -5.51
N ARG A 509 -45.57 30.48 -5.75
CA ARG A 509 -44.23 31.08 -5.74
C ARG A 509 -43.51 30.92 -4.40
N PHE A 510 -44.21 31.14 -3.30
CA PHE A 510 -43.66 30.91 -1.96
C PHE A 510 -43.26 29.44 -1.75
N HIS A 511 -44.14 28.51 -2.14
CA HIS A 511 -43.87 27.07 -2.03
C HIS A 511 -42.74 26.61 -2.97
N VAL A 512 -42.63 27.15 -4.18
CA VAL A 512 -41.52 26.87 -5.11
C VAL A 512 -40.18 27.26 -4.47
N ALA A 513 -40.10 28.43 -3.83
CA ALA A 513 -38.87 28.86 -3.16
C ALA A 513 -38.47 27.87 -2.05
N GLY A 514 -39.41 27.48 -1.19
CA GLY A 514 -39.17 26.50 -0.13
C GLY A 514 -38.79 25.11 -0.67
N ALA A 515 -39.49 24.62 -1.69
CA ALA A 515 -39.23 23.33 -2.31
C ALA A 515 -37.87 23.28 -3.02
N ARG A 516 -37.41 24.38 -3.63
CA ARG A 516 -36.05 24.48 -4.19
C ARG A 516 -34.99 24.32 -3.10
N THR A 517 -35.11 25.06 -2.00
CA THR A 517 -34.16 24.94 -0.88
C THR A 517 -34.18 23.54 -0.27
N ALA A 518 -35.37 22.92 -0.13
CA ALA A 518 -35.48 21.54 0.35
C ALA A 518 -34.78 20.54 -0.60
N LEU A 519 -34.95 20.71 -1.92
CA LEU A 519 -34.28 19.86 -2.91
C LEU A 519 -32.76 20.04 -2.88
N GLU A 520 -32.26 21.28 -2.77
CA GLU A 520 -30.82 21.56 -2.64
C GLU A 520 -30.22 20.88 -1.40
N GLN A 521 -30.90 21.00 -0.25
CA GLN A 521 -30.47 20.35 1.00
C GLN A 521 -30.51 18.82 0.91
N ALA A 522 -31.57 18.26 0.34
CA ALA A 522 -31.70 16.82 0.18
C ALA A 522 -30.67 16.24 -0.80
N THR A 523 -30.35 16.98 -1.88
CA THR A 523 -29.31 16.61 -2.85
C THR A 523 -27.93 16.64 -2.19
N ALA A 524 -27.59 17.72 -1.49
CA ALA A 524 -26.32 17.82 -0.77
C ALA A 524 -26.16 16.72 0.30
N ALA A 525 -27.24 16.34 0.98
CA ALA A 525 -27.23 15.21 1.91
C ALA A 525 -27.01 13.87 1.20
N ALA A 526 -27.72 13.61 0.09
CA ALA A 526 -27.56 12.39 -0.69
C ALA A 526 -26.14 12.25 -1.24
N ASP A 527 -25.60 13.32 -1.84
CA ASP A 527 -24.22 13.37 -2.35
C ASP A 527 -23.21 13.10 -1.23
N GLY A 528 -23.37 13.75 -0.07
CA GLY A 528 -22.47 13.53 1.08
C GLY A 528 -22.54 12.10 1.66
N HIS A 529 -23.70 11.44 1.62
CA HIS A 529 -23.81 10.03 1.99
C HIS A 529 -23.20 9.11 0.94
N LEU A 530 -23.37 9.41 -0.35
CA LEU A 530 -22.77 8.65 -1.44
C LEU A 530 -21.23 8.73 -1.44
N GLU A 531 -20.67 9.91 -1.16
CA GLU A 531 -19.22 10.09 -1.01
C GLU A 531 -18.67 9.24 0.15
N ARG A 532 -19.37 9.19 1.29
CA ARG A 532 -18.98 8.35 2.42
C ARG A 532 -19.04 6.86 2.10
N LEU A 533 -20.01 6.44 1.29
CA LEU A 533 -20.11 5.06 0.81
C LEU A 533 -18.92 4.71 -0.09
N HIS A 534 -18.63 5.54 -1.09
CA HIS A 534 -17.46 5.36 -1.95
C HIS A 534 -16.12 5.38 -1.18
N GLU A 535 -16.00 6.23 -0.15
CA GLU A 535 -14.83 6.25 0.74
C GLU A 535 -14.71 4.96 1.55
N SER A 536 -15.83 4.35 1.95
CA SER A 536 -15.85 3.03 2.58
C SER A 536 -15.44 1.93 1.62
N ASP A 537 -16.06 1.85 0.44
CA ASP A 537 -15.72 0.87 -0.60
C ASP A 537 -14.24 0.94 -0.99
N ALA A 538 -13.69 2.15 -1.15
CA ALA A 538 -12.28 2.34 -1.48
C ALA A 538 -11.36 1.85 -0.35
N ARG A 539 -11.75 2.08 0.91
CA ARG A 539 -11.01 1.56 2.07
C ARG A 539 -11.08 0.03 2.12
N MET A 540 -12.27 -0.57 1.96
CA MET A 540 -12.44 -2.02 1.92
C MET A 540 -11.65 -2.67 0.78
N ALA A 541 -11.66 -2.09 -0.41
CA ALA A 541 -10.86 -2.57 -1.54
C ALA A 541 -9.35 -2.53 -1.23
N ALA A 542 -8.86 -1.44 -0.63
CA ALA A 542 -7.45 -1.31 -0.23
C ALA A 542 -7.06 -2.32 0.85
N VAL A 543 -7.93 -2.55 1.83
CA VAL A 543 -7.73 -3.56 2.88
C VAL A 543 -7.71 -4.97 2.28
N ALA A 544 -8.64 -5.30 1.38
CA ALA A 544 -8.66 -6.59 0.69
C ALA A 544 -7.41 -6.83 -0.16
N GLU A 545 -6.90 -5.80 -0.84
CA GLU A 545 -5.64 -5.87 -1.59
C GLU A 545 -4.45 -6.15 -0.65
N GLN A 546 -4.39 -5.46 0.50
CA GLN A 546 -3.35 -5.68 1.51
C GLN A 546 -3.41 -7.09 2.10
N LEU A 547 -4.59 -7.60 2.45
CA LEU A 547 -4.77 -8.99 2.89
C LEU A 547 -4.31 -9.99 1.82
N GLY A 548 -4.68 -9.75 0.56
CA GLY A 548 -4.24 -10.57 -0.57
C GLY A 548 -2.72 -10.59 -0.71
N SER A 549 -2.07 -9.43 -0.59
CA SER A 549 -0.62 -9.25 -0.62
C SER A 549 0.06 -9.98 0.54
N LEU A 550 -0.37 -9.75 1.79
CA LEU A 550 0.16 -10.40 2.99
C LEU A 550 -0.01 -11.92 2.94
N GLY A 551 -1.17 -12.41 2.51
CA GLY A 551 -1.42 -13.84 2.33
C GLY A 551 -0.51 -14.46 1.26
N SER A 552 -0.23 -13.73 0.17
CA SER A 552 0.72 -14.17 -0.86
C SER A 552 2.16 -14.19 -0.34
N ALA A 553 2.57 -13.18 0.43
CA ALA A 553 3.89 -13.06 1.03
C ALA A 553 4.14 -14.19 2.05
N SER A 554 3.15 -14.49 2.89
CA SER A 554 3.22 -15.62 3.83
C SER A 554 3.40 -16.96 3.11
N ARG A 555 2.58 -17.25 2.09
CA ARG A 555 2.71 -18.48 1.29
C ARG A 555 4.06 -18.59 0.59
N ALA A 556 4.54 -17.50 -0.01
CA ALA A 556 5.85 -17.48 -0.67
C ALA A 556 6.99 -17.70 0.32
N ALA A 557 6.95 -17.06 1.49
CA ALA A 557 7.94 -17.22 2.54
C ALA A 557 7.96 -18.66 3.11
N ARG A 558 6.80 -19.28 3.33
CA ARG A 558 6.72 -20.69 3.75
C ARG A 558 7.24 -21.66 2.70
N ALA A 559 6.91 -21.44 1.44
CA ALA A 559 7.46 -22.24 0.34
C ALA A 559 8.99 -22.11 0.25
N GLU A 560 9.54 -20.93 0.57
CA GLU A 560 10.99 -20.73 0.66
C GLU A 560 11.61 -21.51 1.82
N VAL A 561 10.99 -21.47 3.00
CA VAL A 561 11.43 -22.26 4.16
C VAL A 561 11.51 -23.74 3.79
N GLU A 562 10.46 -24.31 3.19
CA GLU A 562 10.44 -25.72 2.78
C GLU A 562 11.55 -26.08 1.78
N ARG A 563 11.92 -25.15 0.89
CA ARG A 563 13.02 -25.37 -0.08
C ARG A 563 14.37 -25.33 0.62
N LEU A 564 14.58 -24.36 1.50
CA LEU A 564 15.82 -24.20 2.25
C LEU A 564 16.05 -25.35 3.24
N GLU A 565 15.00 -25.84 3.90
CA GLU A 565 15.09 -27.00 4.78
C GLU A 565 15.46 -28.28 4.02
N ARG A 566 14.86 -28.51 2.84
CA ARG A 566 15.25 -29.62 1.97
C ARG A 566 16.70 -29.53 1.51
N ALA A 567 17.18 -28.34 1.17
CA ALA A 567 18.59 -28.13 0.82
C ALA A 567 19.52 -28.40 2.03
N ARG A 568 19.11 -27.97 3.22
CA ARG A 568 19.84 -28.21 4.47
C ARG A 568 19.93 -29.70 4.78
N GLU A 569 18.85 -30.45 4.62
CA GLU A 569 18.84 -31.92 4.81
C GLU A 569 19.78 -32.63 3.85
N GLN A 570 19.81 -32.22 2.58
CA GLN A 570 20.74 -32.77 1.59
C GLN A 570 22.20 -32.46 1.93
N ALA A 571 22.50 -31.23 2.35
CA ALA A 571 23.83 -30.83 2.79
C ALA A 571 24.28 -31.62 4.04
N ALA A 572 23.37 -31.83 5.01
CA ALA A 572 23.63 -32.61 6.21
C ALA A 572 23.89 -34.10 5.89
N ALA A 573 23.17 -34.68 4.94
CA ALA A 573 23.43 -36.05 4.48
C ALA A 573 24.81 -36.17 3.83
N ALA A 574 25.16 -35.25 2.92
CA ALA A 574 26.48 -35.23 2.28
C ALA A 574 27.63 -35.02 3.30
N MET A 575 27.39 -34.18 4.31
CA MET A 575 28.31 -33.96 5.42
C MET A 575 28.57 -35.25 6.21
N ALA A 576 27.52 -36.02 6.51
CA ALA A 576 27.65 -37.30 7.21
C ALA A 576 28.47 -38.32 6.40
N ASP A 577 28.27 -38.39 5.08
CA ASP A 577 29.08 -39.24 4.18
C ASP A 577 30.56 -38.81 4.18
N ASP A 578 30.82 -37.50 4.14
CA ASP A 578 32.19 -36.95 4.21
C ASP A 578 32.85 -37.20 5.58
N GLN A 579 32.10 -37.16 6.69
CA GLN A 579 32.58 -37.53 8.02
C GLN A 579 32.99 -39.00 8.09
N ALA A 580 32.16 -39.90 7.56
CA ALA A 580 32.48 -41.32 7.51
C ALA A 580 33.74 -41.60 6.68
N ALA A 581 33.86 -40.96 5.51
CA ALA A 581 35.04 -41.08 4.65
C ALA A 581 36.30 -40.48 5.31
N LEU A 582 36.17 -39.38 6.05
CA LEU A 582 37.27 -38.78 6.80
C LEU A 582 37.74 -39.72 7.92
N ALA A 583 36.83 -40.34 8.65
CA ALA A 583 37.18 -41.30 9.71
C ALA A 583 37.94 -42.50 9.14
N GLU A 584 37.49 -43.06 8.02
CA GLU A 584 38.19 -44.16 7.35
C GLU A 584 39.60 -43.76 6.87
N LEU A 585 39.73 -42.59 6.22
CA LEU A 585 41.03 -42.10 5.74
C LEU A 585 41.98 -41.76 6.88
N THR A 586 41.47 -41.23 7.99
CA THR A 586 42.24 -40.93 9.19
C THR A 586 42.76 -42.23 9.82
N ALA A 587 41.91 -43.25 9.98
CA ALA A 587 42.33 -44.55 10.49
C ALA A 587 43.40 -45.21 9.60
N ARG A 588 43.26 -45.11 8.26
CA ARG A 588 44.28 -45.59 7.32
C ARG A 588 45.59 -44.83 7.43
N PHE A 589 45.54 -43.51 7.60
CA PHE A 589 46.71 -42.67 7.79
C PHE A 589 47.44 -42.98 9.10
N GLU A 590 46.70 -43.15 10.19
CA GLU A 590 47.26 -43.53 11.50
C GLU A 590 47.91 -44.91 11.44
N ALA A 591 47.25 -45.91 10.84
CA ALA A 591 47.81 -47.25 10.65
C ALA A 591 49.12 -47.23 9.83
N ALA A 592 49.13 -46.52 8.70
CA ALA A 592 50.33 -46.39 7.86
C ALA A 592 51.47 -45.58 8.55
N SER A 593 51.11 -44.67 9.45
CA SER A 593 52.08 -43.88 10.23
C SER A 593 52.68 -44.69 11.39
N ALA A 594 51.92 -45.64 11.94
CA ALA A 594 52.33 -46.47 13.07
C ALA A 594 53.18 -47.71 12.69
N GLU A 595 53.25 -48.09 11.41
CA GLU A 595 54.18 -49.13 10.96
C GLU A 595 55.63 -48.75 11.34
N PRO A 596 56.42 -49.59 12.02
CA PRO A 596 57.81 -49.28 12.32
C PRO A 596 58.59 -48.99 11.03
N GLU A 597 59.54 -48.04 11.05
CA GLU A 597 60.62 -48.10 10.07
C GLU A 597 61.29 -49.46 10.29
N GLU A 598 61.38 -50.31 9.25
CA GLU A 598 62.19 -51.52 9.31
C GLU A 598 63.64 -51.07 9.60
N SER A 599 63.99 -50.99 10.89
CA SER A 599 65.34 -50.68 11.34
C SER A 599 66.25 -51.84 10.97
N GLU A 600 67.52 -51.54 10.70
CA GLU A 600 68.54 -52.48 10.23
C GLU A 600 68.75 -53.77 11.06
N GLU A 601 68.07 -53.91 12.21
CA GLU A 601 68.25 -55.03 13.15
C GLU A 601 67.51 -56.34 12.78
N ASP A 602 66.59 -56.34 11.81
CA ASP A 602 65.73 -57.52 11.54
C ASP A 602 66.26 -58.53 10.49
N PHE A 603 67.51 -58.38 10.03
CA PHE A 603 68.13 -59.35 9.12
C PHE A 603 69.30 -60.06 9.81
N PRO A 604 69.34 -61.40 9.85
CA PRO A 604 70.39 -62.11 10.56
C PRO A 604 71.74 -61.80 9.94
N ASP A 605 72.63 -61.23 10.78
CA ASP A 605 74.05 -61.08 10.51
C ASP A 605 74.60 -62.40 9.96
N ARG A 606 74.93 -62.43 8.67
CA ARG A 606 75.71 -63.51 8.10
C ARG A 606 77.17 -63.19 8.33
N THR A 607 77.72 -63.82 9.38
CA THR A 607 79.14 -64.10 9.60
C THR A 607 79.87 -64.54 8.33
#